data_AF-A0A7Y1SV79-F1
#
_entry.id   AF-A0A7Y1SV79-F1
#
_cell.length_a   1.000
_cell.length_b   1.000
_cell.length_c   1.000
_cell.angle_alpha   90.00
_cell.angle_beta   90.00
_cell.angle_gamma   90.00
#
_symmetry.space_group_name_H-M   'P 1'
#
loop_
_entity.id
_entity.type
_entity.pdbx_description
1 polymer ?
#
loop_
_entity_poly.entity_id
_entity_poly.type
_entity_poly.pdbx_seq_one_letter_code
_entity_poly.pdbx_strand_id
1 'polypeptide(L)' 'AALPDVFIEHTIVPENPATLDPAAIDANRQRWIEEWDAVMLP' A
#
# COMPACT_ATOMS: atom_id res chain seq x y z
N ALA A 1 -7.77 -20.97 11.55
CA ALA A 1 -6.34 -21.10 11.21
C ALA A 1 -5.54 -20.18 12.14
N ALA A 2 -4.32 -20.56 12.52
CA ALA A 2 -3.43 -19.70 13.29
C ALA A 2 -2.59 -18.82 12.34
N LEU A 3 -2.13 -17.66 12.84
CA LEU A 3 -1.21 -16.78 12.12
C LEU A 3 0.15 -17.49 11.98
N PRO A 4 0.75 -17.57 10.77
CA PRO A 4 2.08 -18.14 10.60
C PRO A 4 3.19 -17.37 11.33
N ASP A 5 4.16 -18.11 11.89
CA ASP A 5 5.25 -17.54 12.72
C ASP A 5 6.07 -16.47 12.00
N VAL A 6 6.27 -16.62 10.68
CA VAL A 6 7.01 -15.65 9.85
C VAL A 6 6.43 -14.22 9.92
N PHE A 7 5.12 -14.08 10.12
CA PHE A 7 4.52 -12.75 10.29
C PHE A 7 4.78 -12.18 11.67
N ILE A 8 4.88 -13.03 12.70
CA ILE A 8 5.17 -12.60 14.07
C ILE A 8 6.63 -12.16 14.17
N GLU A 9 7.54 -12.92 13.58
CA GLU A 9 8.99 -12.70 13.67
C GLU A 9 9.48 -11.49 12.86
N HIS A 10 8.77 -11.12 11.79
CA HIS A 10 9.30 -10.15 10.82
C HIS A 10 8.39 -8.93 10.56
N THR A 11 7.17 -8.88 11.08
CA THR A 11 6.29 -7.72 10.89
C THR A 11 6.56 -6.65 11.94
N ILE A 12 6.78 -5.41 11.48
CA ILE A 12 6.77 -4.24 12.34
C ILE A 12 5.36 -3.66 12.31
N VAL A 13 4.71 -3.56 13.47
CA VAL A 13 3.41 -2.87 13.61
C VAL A 13 3.70 -1.40 13.91
N PRO A 14 3.42 -0.48 12.97
CA PRO A 14 3.68 0.94 13.19
C PRO A 14 2.69 1.52 14.21
N GLU A 15 3.17 2.37 15.11
CA GLU A 15 2.32 3.06 16.10
C GLU A 15 1.31 4.01 15.43
N ASN A 16 1.70 4.61 14.30
CA ASN A 16 0.85 5.53 13.54
C ASN A 16 0.92 5.22 12.04
N PRO A 17 0.12 4.28 11.54
CA PRO A 17 0.10 3.95 10.11
C PRO A 17 -0.46 5.11 9.29
N ALA A 18 0.08 5.30 8.09
CA ALA A 18 -0.56 6.17 7.11
C ALA A 18 -1.95 5.63 6.78
N THR A 19 -2.93 6.54 6.71
CA THR A 19 -4.32 6.20 6.36
C THR A 19 -4.74 6.99 5.13
N LEU A 20 -5.60 6.38 4.31
CA LEU A 20 -6.17 6.99 3.12
C LEU A 20 -7.57 6.43 2.93
N ASP A 21 -8.52 7.31 2.58
CA ASP A 21 -9.90 6.91 2.29
C ASP A 21 -9.93 5.97 1.07
N PRO A 22 -10.53 4.77 1.15
CA PRO A 22 -10.71 3.89 0.02
C PRO A 22 -11.37 4.54 -1.20
N ALA A 23 -12.31 5.48 -0.99
CA ALA A 23 -12.95 6.21 -2.09
C ALA A 23 -11.97 7.12 -2.83
N ALA A 24 -11.00 7.70 -2.12
CA ALA A 24 -9.93 8.48 -2.73
C ALA A 24 -9.01 7.58 -3.56
N ILE A 25 -8.75 6.34 -3.12
CA ILE A 25 -7.98 5.37 -3.90
C ILE A 25 -8.71 5.04 -5.19
N ASP A 26 -10.01 4.72 -5.12
CA ASP A 26 -10.81 4.35 -6.28
C ASP A 26 -10.87 5.48 -7.32
N ALA A 27 -11.12 6.72 -6.87
CA ALA A 27 -11.22 7.88 -7.74
C ALA A 27 -9.92 8.27 -8.46
N ASN A 28 -8.75 7.86 -7.95
CA ASN A 28 -7.46 8.30 -8.47
C ASN A 28 -6.55 7.18 -8.99
N ARG A 29 -6.91 5.91 -8.75
CA ARG A 29 -6.06 4.74 -9.05
C ARG A 29 -5.43 4.78 -10.43
N GLN A 30 -6.24 4.97 -11.47
CA GLN A 30 -5.76 4.91 -12.86
C GLN A 30 -4.74 6.02 -13.14
N ARG A 31 -5.04 7.26 -12.73
CA ARG A 31 -4.15 8.41 -12.94
C ARG A 31 -2.81 8.20 -12.23
N TRP A 32 -2.81 7.73 -10.98
CA TRP A 32 -1.57 7.51 -10.23
C TRP A 32 -0.68 6.44 -10.87
N ILE A 33 -1.25 5.38 -11.44
CA ILE A 33 -0.48 4.34 -12.14
C ILE A 33 0.16 4.94 -13.40
N GLU A 34 -0.60 5.64 -14.23
CA GLU A 34 -0.08 6.27 -15.46
C GLU A 34 1.01 7.31 -15.17
N GLU A 35 0.78 8.15 -14.16
CA GLU A 35 1.77 9.15 -13.72
C GLU A 35 3.03 8.47 -13.21
N TRP A 36 2.92 7.41 -12.41
CA TRP A 36 4.07 6.63 -11.97
C TRP A 36 4.83 6.10 -13.18
N ASP A 37 4.15 5.37 -14.07
CA ASP A 37 4.75 4.69 -15.23
C ASP A 37 5.56 5.68 -16.08
N ALA A 38 4.99 6.86 -16.34
CA ALA A 38 5.67 7.93 -17.07
C ALA A 38 6.95 8.43 -16.37
N VAL A 39 7.04 8.36 -15.04
CA VAL A 39 8.22 8.82 -14.29
C VAL A 39 9.34 7.78 -14.27
N MET A 40 9.05 6.47 -14.17
CA MET A 40 10.14 5.50 -14.03
C MET A 40 10.23 4.36 -15.05
N LEU A 41 9.33 4.28 -16.01
CA LEU A 41 9.49 3.40 -17.17
C LEU A 41 9.70 4.27 -18.43
N PRO A 42 10.94 4.72 -18.72
CA PRO A 42 11.25 5.44 -19.95
C PRO A 42 11.10 4.56 -21.21
#